data_AF-A0A1V6TA50-F1
#
_entry.id   AF-A0A1V6TA50-F1
#
_cell.length_a   1.000
_cell.length_b   1.000
_cell.length_c   1.000
_cell.angle_alpha   90.00
_cell.angle_beta   90.00
_cell.angle_gamma   90.00
#
_symmetry.space_group_name_H-M   'P 1'
#
loop_
_entity.id
_entity.type
_entity.pdbx_description
1 polymer ?
#
loop_
_entity_poly.entity_id
_entity_poly.type
_entity_poly.pdbx_seq_one_letter_code
_entity_poly.pdbx_strand_id
1 'polypeptide(L)'
;MTANMASFRDLYKNDVDFAALALQSKEFAKYLKPNGQLDFNDSAAVRQLTVSLLEKDFGLEVKLPDDRLCPPVPNRLNYILWLHDVLDSTTGSSNVTNDPERKVVGLDIGTGCCSIYPLLGCKARPNWNFVATDIDENNARTATENVKLNNLESRIRVIKTEPDDLLFPLEKLDRKSLDFTMCNPPFYTSRQEMLQLSEGKSQEPSSVCTGADVEMVAPGGEVAFVARMIEESLHLRNQIQWYTSMLGKLSSVSALVEKLMKHGNQNYAVTEFVQGSKTKRWALAWSWVDRRPSMTAARGIPGFPKHLLPFPANYQFTLPSEISIDHATSMLNKELESLGWFWNWNKSLSTGVGYATENVWSRQARRKMKLAGQGKSSVKLDVIPEEVALGVRVQAKLVRGQSESSKEHEVHISIDWSQGMDSVLFESFCGMLKRKLELSKPKEVEKTTA
;
A
#
# COMPACT_ATOMS: atom_id res chain seq x y z
N MET A 1 17.06 -5.83 -11.95
CA MET A 1 15.90 -6.36 -11.18
C MET A 1 14.85 -5.28 -10.87
N THR A 2 15.21 -4.01 -10.66
CA THR A 2 14.26 -2.87 -10.53
C THR A 2 13.46 -2.52 -11.81
N ALA A 3 13.90 -3.00 -12.98
CA ALA A 3 13.29 -2.69 -14.27
C ALA A 3 11.83 -3.19 -14.45
N ASN A 4 11.47 -4.34 -13.85
CA ASN A 4 10.12 -4.90 -14.01
C ASN A 4 9.05 -4.11 -13.25
N MET A 5 9.38 -3.45 -12.13
CA MET A 5 8.41 -2.69 -11.32
C MET A 5 7.99 -1.37 -11.93
N ALA A 6 8.94 -0.61 -12.47
CA ALA A 6 8.59 0.59 -13.22
C ALA A 6 7.71 0.23 -14.43
N SER A 7 8.09 -0.84 -15.15
CA SER A 7 7.33 -1.35 -16.28
C SER A 7 5.90 -1.77 -15.90
N PHE A 8 5.69 -2.49 -14.79
CA PHE A 8 4.34 -2.90 -14.38
C PHE A 8 3.48 -1.74 -13.86
N ARG A 9 4.07 -0.67 -13.31
CA ARG A 9 3.28 0.52 -12.93
C ARG A 9 2.75 1.29 -14.13
N ASP A 10 3.46 1.24 -15.25
CA ASP A 10 3.02 1.88 -16.49
C ASP A 10 2.11 0.96 -17.33
N LEU A 11 2.17 -0.35 -17.07
CA LEU A 11 1.31 -1.34 -17.70
C LEU A 11 -0.17 -1.09 -17.37
N TYR A 12 -1.01 -1.04 -18.40
CA TYR A 12 -2.46 -0.78 -18.33
C TYR A 12 -2.90 0.59 -17.78
N LYS A 13 -2.00 1.58 -17.70
CA LYS A 13 -2.41 3.00 -17.53
C LYS A 13 -3.29 3.48 -18.67
N ASN A 14 -3.01 2.99 -19.86
CA ASN A 14 -3.85 3.13 -21.04
C ASN A 14 -4.65 1.84 -21.26
N ASP A 15 -5.72 1.94 -22.04
CA ASP A 15 -6.52 0.77 -22.41
C ASP A 15 -5.68 -0.27 -23.15
N VAL A 16 -6.07 -1.54 -23.01
CA VAL A 16 -5.42 -2.66 -23.69
C VAL A 16 -5.63 -2.52 -25.19
N ASP A 17 -4.53 -2.51 -25.95
CA ASP A 17 -4.58 -2.58 -27.41
C ASP A 17 -4.92 -4.02 -27.85
N PHE A 18 -6.22 -4.27 -28.08
CA PHE A 18 -6.71 -5.59 -28.50
C PHE A 18 -6.21 -6.00 -29.88
N ALA A 19 -5.97 -5.05 -30.79
CA ALA A 19 -5.42 -5.38 -32.11
C ALA A 19 -3.98 -5.89 -31.96
N ALA A 20 -3.15 -5.21 -31.16
CA ALA A 20 -1.80 -5.67 -30.85
C ALA A 20 -1.80 -7.02 -30.10
N LEU A 21 -2.76 -7.25 -29.20
CA LEU A 21 -2.89 -8.53 -28.50
C LEU A 21 -3.30 -9.67 -29.44
N ALA A 22 -4.23 -9.45 -30.36
CA ALA A 22 -4.69 -10.44 -31.33
C ALA A 22 -3.59 -10.86 -32.32
N LEU A 23 -2.66 -9.94 -32.66
CA LEU A 23 -1.48 -10.28 -33.47
C LEU A 23 -0.52 -11.24 -32.75
N GLN A 24 -0.53 -11.26 -31.42
CA GLN A 24 0.39 -12.06 -30.60
C GLN A 24 -0.27 -13.36 -30.08
N SER A 25 -1.59 -13.38 -29.92
CA SER A 25 -2.36 -14.54 -29.46
C SER A 25 -3.40 -14.95 -30.50
N LYS A 26 -3.13 -16.05 -31.20
CA LYS A 26 -4.05 -16.64 -32.20
C LYS A 26 -5.39 -17.04 -31.57
N GLU A 27 -5.37 -17.50 -30.32
CA GLU A 27 -6.59 -17.88 -29.60
C GLU A 27 -7.43 -16.64 -29.25
N PHE A 28 -6.80 -15.54 -28.81
CA PHE A 28 -7.51 -14.28 -28.58
C PHE A 28 -8.10 -13.68 -29.86
N ALA A 29 -7.39 -13.78 -30.98
CA ALA A 29 -7.85 -13.25 -32.26
C ALA A 29 -9.22 -13.79 -32.69
N LYS A 30 -9.60 -15.01 -32.25
CA LYS A 30 -10.90 -15.62 -32.54
C LYS A 30 -12.09 -14.87 -31.92
N TYR A 31 -11.86 -14.09 -30.86
CA TYR A 31 -12.88 -13.37 -30.12
C TYR A 31 -12.95 -11.88 -30.47
N LEU A 32 -12.05 -11.37 -31.31
CA LEU A 32 -12.03 -9.97 -31.69
C LEU A 32 -13.09 -9.68 -32.77
N LYS A 33 -13.96 -8.69 -32.53
CA LYS A 33 -14.93 -8.25 -33.53
C LYS A 33 -14.23 -7.54 -34.68
N PRO A 34 -14.86 -7.45 -35.88
CA PRO A 34 -14.28 -6.74 -37.04
C PRO A 34 -13.94 -5.26 -36.78
N ASN A 35 -14.62 -4.63 -35.83
CA ASN A 35 -14.35 -3.25 -35.41
C ASN A 35 -13.21 -3.14 -34.37
N GLY A 36 -12.47 -4.22 -34.10
CA GLY A 36 -11.36 -4.25 -33.15
C GLY A 36 -11.78 -4.24 -31.67
N GLN A 37 -13.06 -4.38 -31.37
CA GLN A 37 -13.58 -4.41 -30.00
C GLN A 37 -13.79 -5.84 -29.51
N LEU A 38 -13.74 -6.03 -28.19
CA LEU A 38 -14.07 -7.29 -27.52
C LEU A 38 -15.53 -7.27 -27.07
N ASP A 39 -16.22 -8.42 -27.12
CA ASP A 39 -17.49 -8.59 -26.43
C ASP A 39 -17.27 -8.93 -24.96
N PHE A 40 -17.49 -7.97 -24.06
CA PHE A 40 -17.35 -8.22 -22.63
C PHE A 40 -18.51 -9.03 -22.02
N ASN A 41 -19.59 -9.28 -22.78
CA ASN A 41 -20.70 -10.14 -22.38
C ASN A 41 -20.48 -11.60 -22.80
N ASP A 42 -19.49 -11.88 -23.66
CA ASP A 42 -19.04 -13.25 -23.95
C ASP A 42 -18.02 -13.70 -22.90
N SER A 43 -18.42 -14.65 -22.06
CA SER A 43 -17.55 -15.19 -21.00
C SER A 43 -16.29 -15.86 -21.55
N ALA A 44 -16.35 -16.47 -22.73
CA ALA A 44 -15.19 -17.09 -23.35
C ALA A 44 -14.20 -16.03 -23.84
N ALA A 45 -14.70 -14.93 -24.41
CA ALA A 45 -13.88 -13.79 -24.81
C ALA A 45 -13.15 -13.14 -23.61
N VAL A 46 -13.84 -12.94 -22.49
CA VAL A 46 -13.25 -12.36 -21.25
C VAL A 46 -12.23 -13.31 -20.62
N ARG A 47 -12.50 -14.62 -20.59
CA ARG A 47 -11.52 -15.64 -20.15
C ARG A 47 -10.28 -15.62 -21.04
N GLN A 48 -10.46 -15.63 -22.36
CA GLN A 48 -9.34 -15.63 -23.29
C GLN A 48 -8.52 -14.34 -23.21
N LEU A 49 -9.17 -13.18 -22.99
CA LEU A 49 -8.47 -11.92 -22.72
C LEU A 49 -7.55 -12.07 -21.49
N THR A 50 -8.08 -12.61 -20.40
CA THR A 50 -7.33 -12.80 -19.15
C THR A 50 -6.12 -13.72 -19.34
N VAL A 51 -6.32 -14.88 -19.97
CA VAL A 51 -5.24 -15.83 -20.29
C VAL A 51 -4.16 -15.15 -21.14
N SER A 52 -4.57 -14.43 -22.20
CA SER A 52 -3.62 -13.84 -23.15
C SER A 52 -2.83 -12.67 -22.54
N LEU A 53 -3.44 -11.89 -21.64
CA LEU A 53 -2.75 -10.83 -20.90
C LEU A 53 -1.73 -11.40 -19.91
N LEU A 54 -2.10 -12.46 -19.18
CA LEU A 54 -1.18 -13.11 -18.23
C LEU A 54 0.03 -13.73 -18.93
N GLU A 55 -0.21 -14.40 -20.06
CA GLU A 55 0.86 -14.99 -20.85
C GLU A 55 1.78 -13.91 -21.42
N LYS A 56 1.21 -12.92 -22.13
CA LYS A 56 1.97 -11.88 -22.83
C LYS A 56 2.78 -11.00 -21.88
N ASP A 57 2.13 -10.46 -20.85
CA ASP A 57 2.72 -9.37 -20.07
C ASP A 57 3.47 -9.88 -18.82
N PHE A 58 3.21 -11.12 -18.38
CA PHE A 58 3.80 -11.70 -17.17
C PHE A 58 4.48 -13.07 -17.39
N GLY A 59 4.35 -13.67 -18.58
CA GLY A 59 4.82 -15.03 -18.83
C GLY A 59 4.18 -16.02 -17.85
N LEU A 60 2.86 -15.86 -17.62
CA LEU A 60 2.06 -16.70 -16.74
C LEU A 60 1.08 -17.53 -17.57
N GLU A 61 1.20 -18.85 -17.50
CA GLU A 61 0.24 -19.78 -18.10
C GLU A 61 -0.82 -20.17 -17.06
N VAL A 62 -2.10 -20.03 -17.39
CA VAL A 62 -3.19 -20.36 -16.46
C VAL A 62 -4.33 -21.09 -17.16
N LYS A 63 -4.96 -21.99 -16.43
CA LYS A 63 -6.25 -22.62 -16.74
C LYS A 63 -7.35 -21.94 -15.93
N LEU A 64 -8.39 -21.52 -16.63
CA LEU A 64 -9.59 -20.90 -16.04
C LEU A 64 -10.82 -21.74 -16.39
N PRO A 65 -11.49 -22.37 -15.41
CA PRO A 65 -12.77 -23.02 -15.61
C PRO A 65 -13.83 -22.03 -16.09
N ASP A 66 -14.84 -22.54 -16.80
CA ASP A 66 -15.95 -21.73 -17.32
C ASP A 66 -17.03 -21.42 -16.27
N ASP A 67 -17.06 -22.19 -15.17
CA ASP A 67 -17.98 -22.07 -14.05
C ASP A 67 -17.46 -21.23 -12.87
N ARG A 68 -16.33 -20.53 -13.06
CA ARG A 68 -15.66 -19.73 -12.02
C ARG A 68 -15.45 -18.28 -12.40
N LEU A 69 -15.16 -17.45 -11.39
CA LEU A 69 -14.89 -16.03 -11.59
C LEU A 69 -13.60 -15.82 -12.43
N CYS A 70 -13.75 -15.16 -13.58
CA CYS A 70 -12.60 -14.74 -14.39
C CYS A 70 -12.02 -13.40 -13.86
N PRO A 71 -10.76 -13.34 -13.41
CA PRO A 71 -10.21 -12.14 -12.80
C PRO A 71 -9.70 -11.13 -13.85
N PRO A 72 -10.21 -9.88 -13.90
CA PRO A 72 -9.69 -8.86 -14.83
C PRO A 72 -8.29 -8.39 -14.40
N VAL A 73 -7.26 -8.80 -15.17
CA VAL A 73 -5.82 -8.61 -14.83
C VAL A 73 -5.46 -7.19 -14.39
N PRO A 74 -5.84 -6.11 -15.10
CA PRO A 74 -5.39 -4.76 -14.72
C PRO A 74 -5.85 -4.33 -13.31
N ASN A 75 -7.08 -4.67 -12.93
CA ASN A 75 -7.59 -4.34 -11.60
C ASN A 75 -6.89 -5.16 -10.51
N ARG A 76 -6.53 -6.42 -10.80
CA ARG A 76 -5.78 -7.26 -9.85
C ARG A 76 -4.34 -6.77 -9.68
N LEU A 77 -3.72 -6.31 -10.76
CA LEU A 77 -2.39 -5.69 -10.73
C LEU A 77 -2.38 -4.41 -9.87
N ASN A 78 -3.39 -3.54 -9.99
CA ASN A 78 -3.49 -2.33 -9.15
C ASN A 78 -3.43 -2.64 -7.66
N TYR A 79 -4.06 -3.73 -7.21
CA TYR A 79 -4.01 -4.14 -5.81
C TYR A 79 -2.60 -4.60 -5.40
N ILE A 80 -1.92 -5.40 -6.22
CA ILE A 80 -0.52 -5.81 -5.98
C ILE A 80 0.40 -4.59 -5.90
N LEU A 81 0.27 -3.65 -6.85
CA LEU A 81 1.09 -2.43 -6.90
C LEU A 81 0.85 -1.53 -5.68
N TRP A 82 -0.39 -1.37 -5.25
CA TRP A 82 -0.69 -0.61 -4.04
C TRP A 82 -0.16 -1.29 -2.77
N LEU A 83 -0.26 -2.62 -2.68
CA LEU A 83 0.32 -3.37 -1.57
C LEU A 83 1.85 -3.22 -1.52
N HIS A 84 2.52 -3.13 -2.68
CA HIS A 84 3.95 -2.77 -2.72
C HIS A 84 4.18 -1.41 -2.08
N ASP A 85 3.40 -0.39 -2.44
CA ASP A 85 3.55 0.96 -1.90
C ASP A 85 3.37 0.98 -0.36
N VAL A 86 2.40 0.23 0.14
CA VAL A 86 2.17 0.06 1.59
C VAL A 86 3.38 -0.60 2.26
N LEU A 87 3.87 -1.73 1.73
CA LEU A 87 4.97 -2.48 2.33
C LEU A 87 6.33 -1.76 2.22
N ASP A 88 6.64 -1.19 1.06
CA ASP A 88 7.91 -0.49 0.82
C ASP A 88 8.03 0.77 1.68
N SER A 89 6.91 1.48 1.88
CA SER A 89 6.86 2.66 2.74
C SER A 89 6.86 2.35 4.24
N THR A 90 6.67 1.08 4.62
CA THR A 90 6.67 0.62 6.02
C THR A 90 7.82 -0.35 6.32
N THR A 91 8.94 -0.19 5.61
CA THR A 91 10.19 -0.91 5.86
C THR A 91 10.92 -0.35 7.09
N GLY A 92 11.54 -1.24 7.88
CA GLY A 92 12.17 -0.88 9.17
C GLY A 92 13.65 -0.52 9.13
N SER A 93 14.27 -0.43 7.94
CA SER A 93 15.71 -0.23 7.80
C SER A 93 16.08 1.24 7.54
N SER A 94 17.24 1.63 8.08
CA SER A 94 17.91 2.93 7.90
C SER A 94 18.34 3.24 6.46
N ASN A 95 18.29 2.25 5.58
CA ASN A 95 18.69 2.36 4.18
C ASN A 95 17.48 2.14 3.27
N VAL A 96 17.06 3.23 2.64
CA VAL A 96 16.34 3.31 1.36
C VAL A 96 14.97 2.62 1.33
N THR A 97 13.93 3.44 1.17
CA THR A 97 12.59 3.04 0.70
C THR A 97 12.73 2.22 -0.59
N ASN A 98 12.11 1.03 -0.66
CA ASN A 98 12.09 0.11 -1.82
C ASN A 98 13.32 -0.82 -1.90
N ASP A 99 13.45 -1.75 -0.94
CA ASP A 99 14.33 -2.91 -1.07
C ASP A 99 13.67 -3.97 -1.98
N PRO A 100 14.12 -4.12 -3.23
CA PRO A 100 13.53 -5.08 -4.16
C PRO A 100 13.76 -6.54 -3.74
N GLU A 101 14.75 -6.80 -2.87
CA GLU A 101 15.11 -8.12 -2.39
C GLU A 101 14.46 -8.48 -1.06
N ARG A 102 13.60 -7.60 -0.50
CA ARG A 102 12.88 -7.87 0.75
C ARG A 102 12.15 -9.21 0.65
N LYS A 103 12.48 -10.11 1.57
CA LYS A 103 11.72 -11.35 1.77
C LYS A 103 10.39 -11.00 2.40
N VAL A 104 9.31 -11.37 1.74
CA VAL A 104 7.94 -11.08 2.18
C VAL A 104 7.13 -12.37 2.11
N VAL A 105 6.33 -12.62 3.14
CA VAL A 105 5.37 -13.73 3.16
C VAL A 105 3.96 -13.17 3.32
N GLY A 106 3.13 -13.36 2.30
CA GLY A 106 1.74 -12.93 2.27
C GLY A 106 0.74 -14.09 2.41
N LEU A 107 -0.47 -13.78 2.85
CA LEU A 107 -1.63 -14.66 2.80
C LEU A 107 -2.69 -14.11 1.85
N ASP A 108 -3.09 -14.89 0.84
CA ASP A 108 -4.24 -14.61 -0.01
C ASP A 108 -5.47 -15.42 0.46
N ILE A 109 -6.58 -14.75 0.73
CA ILE A 109 -7.81 -15.33 1.30
C ILE A 109 -8.89 -15.36 0.23
N GLY A 110 -9.30 -16.57 -0.17
CA GLY A 110 -10.18 -16.78 -1.32
C GLY A 110 -9.42 -16.57 -2.62
N THR A 111 -8.37 -17.37 -2.83
CA THR A 111 -7.44 -17.20 -3.97
C THR A 111 -8.09 -17.47 -5.34
N GLY A 112 -9.23 -18.18 -5.33
CA GLY A 112 -9.98 -18.54 -6.52
C GLY A 112 -9.24 -19.53 -7.40
N CYS A 113 -9.89 -20.02 -8.45
CA CYS A 113 -9.30 -20.99 -9.38
C CYS A 113 -7.99 -20.51 -10.04
N CYS A 114 -7.81 -19.20 -10.22
CA CYS A 114 -6.66 -18.64 -10.92
C CYS A 114 -5.41 -18.52 -10.03
N SER A 115 -5.55 -18.32 -8.72
CA SER A 115 -4.45 -17.88 -7.85
C SER A 115 -3.79 -16.58 -8.34
N ILE A 116 -4.58 -15.67 -8.91
CA ILE A 116 -4.11 -14.49 -9.65
C ILE A 116 -3.18 -13.60 -8.82
N TYR A 117 -3.50 -13.37 -7.55
CA TYR A 117 -2.71 -12.49 -6.69
C TYR A 117 -1.35 -13.09 -6.32
N PRO A 118 -1.25 -14.35 -5.84
CA PRO A 118 0.03 -15.01 -5.65
C PRO A 118 0.88 -15.04 -6.92
N LEU A 119 0.30 -15.37 -8.07
CA LEU A 119 1.03 -15.44 -9.35
C LEU A 119 1.61 -14.08 -9.74
N LEU A 120 0.77 -13.03 -9.75
CA LEU A 120 1.21 -11.67 -10.06
C LEU A 120 2.24 -11.16 -9.05
N GLY A 121 2.00 -11.36 -7.74
CA GLY A 121 2.93 -10.95 -6.68
C GLY A 121 4.29 -11.60 -6.81
N CYS A 122 4.35 -12.90 -7.07
CA CYS A 122 5.60 -13.64 -7.28
C CYS A 122 6.31 -13.26 -8.59
N LYS A 123 5.59 -12.87 -9.65
CA LYS A 123 6.21 -12.32 -10.87
C LYS A 123 6.72 -10.90 -10.65
N ALA A 124 6.02 -10.13 -9.83
CA ALA A 124 6.35 -8.76 -9.51
C ALA A 124 7.55 -8.67 -8.57
N ARG A 125 7.67 -9.57 -7.60
CA ARG A 125 8.74 -9.55 -6.60
C ARG A 125 9.41 -10.92 -6.49
N PRO A 126 10.72 -11.01 -6.76
CA PRO A 126 11.46 -12.28 -6.71
C PRO A 126 11.36 -13.00 -5.36
N ASN A 127 11.40 -12.24 -4.26
CA ASN A 127 11.48 -12.80 -2.91
C ASN A 127 10.14 -12.78 -2.15
N TRP A 128 9.03 -12.58 -2.86
CA TRP A 128 7.69 -12.76 -2.30
C TRP A 128 7.29 -14.22 -2.32
N ASN A 129 6.74 -14.66 -1.20
CA ASN A 129 6.13 -15.97 -1.02
C ASN A 129 4.70 -15.79 -0.57
N PHE A 130 3.84 -16.71 -0.96
CA PHE A 130 2.43 -16.70 -0.63
C PHE A 130 2.02 -18.01 0.00
N VAL A 131 1.17 -17.90 1.01
CA VAL A 131 0.20 -18.93 1.32
C VAL A 131 -1.13 -18.47 0.75
N ALA A 132 -1.86 -19.36 0.08
CA ALA A 132 -3.11 -19.05 -0.58
C ALA A 132 -4.18 -20.00 -0.05
N THR A 133 -5.34 -19.47 0.34
CA THR A 133 -6.42 -20.26 0.93
C THR A 133 -7.68 -20.16 0.10
N ASP A 134 -8.42 -21.25 0.02
CA ASP A 134 -9.75 -21.29 -0.57
C ASP A 134 -10.61 -22.34 0.12
N ILE A 135 -11.91 -22.10 0.21
CA ILE A 135 -12.87 -23.04 0.80
C ILE A 135 -13.41 -24.04 -0.22
N ASP A 136 -13.38 -23.68 -1.51
CA ASP A 136 -13.85 -24.53 -2.59
C ASP A 136 -12.73 -25.44 -3.10
N GLU A 137 -13.02 -26.74 -3.15
CA GLU A 137 -12.04 -27.77 -3.55
C GLU A 137 -11.61 -27.64 -5.02
N ASN A 138 -12.51 -27.23 -5.91
CA ASN A 138 -12.19 -27.04 -7.34
C ASN A 138 -11.31 -25.81 -7.53
N ASN A 139 -11.57 -24.73 -6.80
CA ASN A 139 -10.71 -23.55 -6.76
C ASN A 139 -9.31 -23.92 -6.26
N ALA A 140 -9.20 -24.58 -5.10
CA ALA A 140 -7.92 -24.99 -4.53
C ALA A 140 -7.13 -25.92 -5.47
N ARG A 141 -7.81 -26.88 -6.12
CA ARG A 141 -7.19 -27.78 -7.10
C ARG A 141 -6.65 -27.03 -8.30
N THR A 142 -7.47 -26.18 -8.93
CA THR A 142 -7.09 -25.42 -10.13
C THR A 142 -5.99 -24.40 -9.83
N ALA A 143 -6.08 -23.72 -8.68
CA ALA A 143 -5.03 -22.83 -8.20
C ALA A 143 -3.69 -23.57 -8.05
N THR A 144 -3.71 -24.76 -7.46
CA THR A 144 -2.51 -25.60 -7.31
C THR A 144 -1.94 -26.00 -8.67
N GLU A 145 -2.79 -26.35 -9.64
CA GLU A 145 -2.34 -26.64 -11.01
C GLU A 145 -1.70 -25.41 -11.68
N ASN A 146 -2.32 -24.24 -11.57
CA ASN A 146 -1.80 -22.99 -12.12
C ASN A 146 -0.45 -22.61 -11.50
N VAL A 147 -0.27 -22.81 -10.20
CA VAL A 147 1.03 -22.61 -9.53
C VAL A 147 2.10 -23.55 -10.11
N LYS A 148 1.76 -24.84 -10.31
CA LYS A 148 2.66 -25.84 -10.89
C LYS A 148 3.04 -25.54 -12.34
N LEU A 149 2.08 -25.13 -13.19
CA LEU A 149 2.34 -24.75 -14.58
C LEU A 149 3.40 -23.65 -14.70
N ASN A 150 3.49 -22.78 -13.69
CA ASN A 150 4.42 -21.67 -13.65
C ASN A 150 5.72 -21.96 -12.87
N ASN A 151 5.92 -23.19 -12.37
CA ASN A 151 7.06 -23.58 -11.53
C ASN A 151 7.21 -22.72 -10.26
N LEU A 152 6.08 -22.39 -9.62
CA LEU A 152 6.03 -21.51 -8.45
C LEU A 152 5.72 -22.24 -7.14
N GLU A 153 5.74 -23.58 -7.08
CA GLU A 153 5.38 -24.34 -5.87
C GLU A 153 6.31 -24.05 -4.68
N SER A 154 7.56 -23.66 -4.95
CA SER A 154 8.52 -23.27 -3.89
C SER A 154 8.17 -21.94 -3.22
N ARG A 155 7.35 -21.10 -3.87
CA ARG A 155 6.98 -19.76 -3.39
C ARG A 155 5.50 -19.62 -3.07
N ILE A 156 4.63 -20.44 -3.66
CA ILE A 156 3.18 -20.38 -3.47
C ILE A 156 2.68 -21.73 -2.96
N ARG A 157 2.10 -21.73 -1.76
CA ARG A 157 1.44 -22.90 -1.18
C ARG A 157 -0.06 -22.67 -1.10
N VAL A 158 -0.84 -23.46 -1.85
CA VAL A 158 -2.31 -23.44 -1.79
C VAL A 158 -2.80 -24.42 -0.72
N ILE A 159 -3.75 -23.99 0.11
CA ILE A 159 -4.31 -24.76 1.23
C ILE A 159 -5.84 -24.66 1.18
N LYS A 160 -6.52 -25.80 1.21
CA LYS A 160 -7.98 -25.84 1.37
C LYS A 160 -8.36 -25.57 2.83
N THR A 161 -9.31 -24.66 3.04
CA THR A 161 -9.89 -24.32 4.35
C THR A 161 -11.38 -24.64 4.38
N GLU A 162 -12.00 -24.58 5.55
CA GLU A 162 -13.46 -24.68 5.69
C GLU A 162 -14.08 -23.29 5.92
N PRO A 163 -15.38 -23.09 5.61
CA PRO A 163 -16.06 -21.80 5.85
C PRO A 163 -15.98 -21.30 7.31
N ASP A 164 -15.96 -22.24 8.27
CA ASP A 164 -15.91 -21.97 9.70
C ASP A 164 -14.47 -21.85 10.24
N ASP A 165 -13.44 -22.14 9.42
CA ASP A 165 -12.04 -21.91 9.81
C ASP A 165 -11.77 -20.42 10.03
N LEU A 166 -10.79 -20.09 10.87
CA LEU A 166 -10.25 -18.73 10.96
C LEU A 166 -9.76 -18.25 9.59
N LEU A 167 -9.97 -16.97 9.29
CA LEU A 167 -9.47 -16.32 8.06
C LEU A 167 -7.94 -16.19 8.07
N PHE A 168 -7.34 -16.15 9.26
CA PHE A 168 -5.89 -16.05 9.46
C PHE A 168 -5.34 -17.23 10.28
N PRO A 169 -5.40 -18.48 9.79
CA PRO A 169 -5.12 -19.66 10.59
C PRO A 169 -3.61 -19.95 10.68
N LEU A 170 -2.82 -19.02 11.26
CA LEU A 170 -1.34 -19.03 11.24
C LEU A 170 -0.71 -20.38 11.59
N GLU A 171 -1.26 -21.10 12.58
CA GLU A 171 -0.83 -22.44 12.97
C GLU A 171 -0.99 -23.46 11.82
N LYS A 172 -2.15 -23.49 11.15
CA LYS A 172 -2.41 -24.34 9.98
C LYS A 172 -1.49 -23.99 8.80
N LEU A 173 -1.04 -22.74 8.73
CA LEU A 173 -0.11 -22.27 7.69
C LEU A 173 1.36 -22.59 8.02
N ASP A 174 1.67 -23.11 9.22
CA ASP A 174 3.02 -23.26 9.77
C ASP A 174 3.80 -21.92 9.77
N ARG A 175 3.14 -20.87 10.26
CA ARG A 175 3.70 -19.51 10.33
C ARG A 175 3.50 -18.92 11.71
N LYS A 176 4.51 -18.20 12.20
CA LYS A 176 4.40 -17.36 13.41
C LYS A 176 3.96 -15.94 13.09
N SER A 177 4.25 -15.48 11.88
CA SER A 177 3.93 -14.14 11.42
C SER A 177 3.83 -14.06 9.90
N LEU A 178 3.18 -13.00 9.41
CA LEU A 178 3.09 -12.65 8.00
C LEU A 178 3.38 -11.16 7.81
N ASP A 179 3.88 -10.79 6.64
CA ASP A 179 4.03 -9.38 6.26
C ASP A 179 2.70 -8.77 5.83
N PHE A 180 1.82 -9.57 5.20
CA PHE A 180 0.49 -9.09 4.85
C PHE A 180 -0.55 -10.20 4.69
N THR A 181 -1.82 -9.79 4.71
CA THR A 181 -2.94 -10.53 4.14
C THR A 181 -3.57 -9.72 3.02
N MET A 182 -4.15 -10.40 2.04
CA MET A 182 -4.98 -9.78 1.01
C MET A 182 -6.23 -10.61 0.77
N CYS A 183 -7.30 -9.94 0.37
CA CYS A 183 -8.58 -10.57 0.12
C CYS A 183 -9.35 -9.78 -0.94
N ASN A 184 -10.02 -10.48 -1.83
CA ASN A 184 -11.11 -9.93 -2.63
C ASN A 184 -12.40 -10.62 -2.17
N PRO A 185 -13.13 -10.05 -1.19
CA PRO A 185 -14.21 -10.74 -0.52
C PRO A 185 -15.42 -10.94 -1.47
N PRO A 186 -16.26 -11.95 -1.19
CA PRO A 186 -17.55 -12.08 -1.86
C PRO A 186 -18.39 -10.82 -1.66
N PHE A 187 -18.98 -10.32 -2.76
CA PHE A 187 -19.58 -8.98 -2.80
C PHE A 187 -21.02 -8.91 -2.26
N TYR A 188 -21.79 -9.99 -2.40
CA TYR A 188 -23.24 -9.98 -2.20
C TYR A 188 -23.65 -10.67 -0.89
N THR A 189 -24.72 -10.18 -0.27
CA THR A 189 -25.29 -10.76 0.96
C THR A 189 -26.05 -12.05 0.71
N SER A 190 -26.59 -12.20 -0.51
CA SER A 190 -27.37 -13.37 -0.96
C SER A 190 -27.39 -13.45 -2.48
N ARG A 191 -27.72 -14.64 -3.00
CA ARG A 191 -27.98 -14.84 -4.44
C ARG A 191 -29.16 -13.97 -4.93
N GLN A 192 -30.16 -13.72 -4.09
CA GLN A 192 -31.28 -12.84 -4.41
C GLN A 192 -30.85 -11.38 -4.61
N GLU A 193 -29.97 -10.85 -3.74
CA GLU A 193 -29.41 -9.50 -3.91
C GLU A 193 -28.61 -9.40 -5.21
N MET A 194 -27.81 -10.41 -5.54
CA MET A 194 -27.04 -10.46 -6.78
C MET A 194 -27.95 -10.37 -8.01
N LEU A 195 -29.04 -11.14 -8.04
CA LEU A 195 -30.02 -11.13 -9.13
C LEU A 195 -30.78 -9.80 -9.19
N GLN A 196 -31.26 -9.28 -8.06
CA GLN A 196 -31.99 -8.00 -8.01
C GLN A 196 -31.14 -6.80 -8.45
N LEU A 197 -29.85 -6.76 -8.08
CA LEU A 197 -28.92 -5.72 -8.53
C LEU A 197 -28.52 -5.87 -10.00
N SER A 198 -28.71 -7.05 -10.60
CA SER A 198 -28.56 -7.26 -12.03
C SER A 198 -29.80 -6.83 -12.81
N GLU A 199 -31.01 -7.03 -12.26
CA GLU A 199 -32.29 -6.66 -12.86
C GLU A 199 -32.64 -5.17 -12.68
N GLY A 200 -32.23 -4.55 -11.57
CA GLY A 200 -32.54 -3.15 -11.24
C GLY A 200 -31.66 -2.10 -11.93
N LYS A 201 -30.67 -2.51 -12.73
CA LYS A 201 -29.87 -1.58 -13.54
C LYS A 201 -30.56 -1.34 -14.88
N SER A 202 -30.90 -0.09 -15.17
CA SER A 202 -31.42 0.35 -16.48
C SER A 202 -30.41 0.21 -17.63
N GLN A 203 -29.17 -0.19 -17.34
CA GLN A 203 -28.16 -0.63 -18.32
C GLN A 203 -27.59 -1.98 -17.87
N GLU A 204 -27.46 -2.91 -18.82
CA GLU A 204 -26.78 -4.19 -18.58
C GLU A 204 -25.37 -3.96 -18.01
N PRO A 205 -24.89 -4.86 -17.11
CA PRO A 205 -23.53 -4.79 -16.63
C PRO A 205 -22.56 -4.81 -17.82
N SER A 206 -21.52 -3.98 -17.76
CA SER A 206 -20.56 -3.82 -18.86
C SER A 206 -19.67 -5.04 -19.12
N SER A 207 -19.84 -6.11 -18.34
CA SER A 207 -19.16 -7.39 -18.51
C SER A 207 -19.93 -8.50 -17.80
N VAL A 208 -19.87 -9.71 -18.34
CA VAL A 208 -20.45 -10.92 -17.75
C VAL A 208 -19.75 -11.30 -16.45
N CYS A 209 -20.53 -11.72 -15.45
CA CYS A 209 -20.02 -12.28 -14.20
C CYS A 209 -20.30 -13.79 -14.18
N THR A 210 -19.24 -14.60 -14.23
CA THR A 210 -19.29 -16.07 -14.18
C THR A 210 -18.93 -16.63 -12.80
N GLY A 211 -18.86 -15.79 -11.77
CA GLY A 211 -18.46 -16.24 -10.43
C GLY A 211 -19.47 -17.21 -9.83
N ALA A 212 -18.97 -18.29 -9.22
CA ALA A 212 -19.81 -19.21 -8.48
C ALA A 212 -20.38 -18.54 -7.22
N ASP A 213 -21.52 -19.02 -6.71
CA ASP A 213 -22.16 -18.44 -5.51
C ASP A 213 -21.17 -18.35 -4.32
N VAL A 214 -20.28 -19.33 -4.18
CA VAL A 214 -19.22 -19.36 -3.13
C VAL A 214 -18.18 -18.25 -3.27
N GLU A 215 -17.98 -17.70 -4.48
CA GLU A 215 -17.05 -16.59 -4.75
C GLU A 215 -17.74 -15.22 -4.70
N MET A 216 -19.06 -15.20 -4.77
CA MET A 216 -19.85 -13.98 -4.97
C MET A 216 -20.70 -13.62 -3.77
N VAL A 217 -21.08 -14.59 -2.92
CA VAL A 217 -22.04 -14.43 -1.83
C VAL A 217 -21.43 -14.80 -0.48
N ALA A 218 -21.62 -13.94 0.53
CA ALA A 218 -21.43 -14.27 1.94
C ALA A 218 -22.51 -13.60 2.79
N PRO A 219 -22.95 -14.19 3.91
CA PRO A 219 -23.89 -13.54 4.82
C PRO A 219 -23.41 -12.15 5.24
N GLY A 220 -24.21 -11.11 4.97
CA GLY A 220 -23.84 -9.72 5.24
C GLY A 220 -22.83 -9.09 4.26
N GLY A 221 -22.47 -9.81 3.19
CA GLY A 221 -21.69 -9.32 2.06
C GLY A 221 -20.26 -8.91 2.43
N GLU A 222 -19.65 -8.07 1.58
CA GLU A 222 -18.26 -7.63 1.77
C GLU A 222 -18.03 -6.94 3.13
N VAL A 223 -19.03 -6.21 3.66
CA VAL A 223 -18.90 -5.49 4.93
C VAL A 223 -18.80 -6.48 6.09
N ALA A 224 -19.67 -7.50 6.16
CA ALA A 224 -19.61 -8.48 7.23
C ALA A 224 -18.34 -9.34 7.16
N PHE A 225 -17.91 -9.70 5.95
CA PHE A 225 -16.69 -10.47 5.75
C PHE A 225 -15.44 -9.70 6.23
N VAL A 226 -15.28 -8.45 5.82
CA VAL A 226 -14.13 -7.64 6.26
C VAL A 226 -14.28 -7.20 7.73
N ALA A 227 -15.51 -7.03 8.23
CA ALA A 227 -15.73 -6.84 9.66
C ALA A 227 -15.20 -8.04 10.47
N ARG A 228 -15.42 -9.28 10.01
CA ARG A 228 -14.82 -10.49 10.60
C ARG A 228 -13.29 -10.45 10.54
N MET A 229 -12.70 -10.05 9.41
CA MET A 229 -11.24 -9.85 9.31
C MET A 229 -10.73 -8.85 10.36
N ILE A 230 -11.45 -7.75 10.60
CA ILE A 230 -11.08 -6.77 11.63
C ILE A 230 -11.15 -7.40 13.02
N GLU A 231 -12.21 -8.16 13.35
CA GLU A 231 -12.35 -8.84 14.64
C GLU A 231 -11.25 -9.89 14.88
N GLU A 232 -10.92 -10.71 13.87
CA GLU A 232 -9.82 -11.68 13.99
C GLU A 232 -8.46 -10.97 14.13
N SER A 233 -8.25 -9.82 13.47
CA SER A 233 -7.00 -9.06 13.59
C SER A 233 -6.75 -8.51 15.00
N LEU A 234 -7.80 -8.29 15.82
CA LEU A 234 -7.65 -7.81 17.19
C LEU A 234 -6.89 -8.79 18.09
N HIS A 235 -6.95 -10.07 17.74
CA HIS A 235 -6.30 -11.16 18.45
C HIS A 235 -4.85 -11.35 17.97
N LEU A 236 -4.63 -11.29 16.66
CA LEU A 236 -3.32 -11.52 16.05
C LEU A 236 -2.39 -10.30 16.11
N ARG A 237 -2.96 -9.09 16.03
CA ARG A 237 -2.27 -7.80 16.11
C ARG A 237 -0.99 -7.71 15.27
N ASN A 238 0.16 -7.80 15.92
CA ASN A 238 1.49 -7.62 15.34
C ASN A 238 2.04 -8.90 14.71
N GLN A 239 1.36 -10.04 14.84
CA GLN A 239 1.70 -11.26 14.10
C GLN A 239 1.52 -11.08 12.59
N ILE A 240 0.68 -10.13 12.16
CA ILE A 240 0.54 -9.78 10.73
C ILE A 240 0.79 -8.28 10.61
N GLN A 241 1.78 -7.89 9.80
CA GLN A 241 2.13 -6.47 9.68
C GLN A 241 1.00 -5.67 9.03
N TRP A 242 0.43 -6.14 7.91
CA TRP A 242 -0.65 -5.45 7.20
C TRP A 242 -1.82 -6.38 6.87
N TYR A 243 -3.00 -6.04 7.35
CA TYR A 243 -4.24 -6.68 6.92
C TYR A 243 -4.83 -5.85 5.79
N THR A 244 -5.19 -6.47 4.67
CA THR A 244 -5.76 -5.73 3.53
C THR A 244 -6.95 -6.46 2.91
N SER A 245 -7.90 -5.69 2.38
CA SER A 245 -9.02 -6.19 1.57
C SER A 245 -9.38 -5.21 0.46
N MET A 246 -9.68 -5.73 -0.73
CA MET A 246 -10.37 -4.99 -1.78
C MET A 246 -11.86 -4.88 -1.46
N LEU A 247 -12.51 -3.83 -1.94
CA LEU A 247 -13.91 -3.51 -1.69
C LEU A 247 -14.60 -3.06 -2.99
N GLY A 248 -15.84 -3.50 -3.15
CA GLY A 248 -16.67 -3.24 -4.32
C GLY A 248 -17.45 -1.94 -4.24
N LYS A 249 -17.68 -1.40 -3.03
CA LYS A 249 -18.49 -0.22 -2.77
C LYS A 249 -17.74 0.78 -1.87
N LEU A 250 -17.79 2.07 -2.19
CA LEU A 250 -17.20 3.12 -1.36
C LEU A 250 -17.85 3.21 0.03
N SER A 251 -19.15 2.95 0.13
CA SER A 251 -19.87 2.92 1.42
C SER A 251 -19.34 1.83 2.35
N SER A 252 -18.87 0.70 1.80
CA SER A 252 -18.22 -0.36 2.57
C SER A 252 -16.93 0.14 3.22
N VAL A 253 -16.12 0.93 2.49
CA VAL A 253 -14.90 1.55 3.03
C VAL A 253 -15.23 2.42 4.24
N SER A 254 -16.24 3.29 4.13
CA SER A 254 -16.65 4.17 5.23
C SER A 254 -17.04 3.38 6.48
N ALA A 255 -17.92 2.38 6.35
CA ALA A 255 -18.39 1.58 7.48
C ALA A 255 -17.26 0.80 8.16
N LEU A 256 -16.30 0.27 7.38
CA LEU A 256 -15.17 -0.50 7.89
C LEU A 256 -14.12 0.39 8.57
N VAL A 257 -13.89 1.60 8.04
CA VAL A 257 -13.03 2.60 8.69
C VAL A 257 -13.63 3.04 10.04
N GLU A 258 -14.93 3.31 10.10
CA GLU A 258 -15.61 3.63 11.36
C GLU A 258 -15.46 2.49 12.39
N LYS A 259 -15.56 1.24 11.93
CA LYS A 259 -15.34 0.06 12.78
C LYS A 259 -13.89 -0.02 13.30
N LEU A 260 -12.89 0.23 12.46
CA LEU A 260 -11.49 0.31 12.87
C LEU A 260 -11.28 1.40 13.92
N MET A 261 -11.83 2.60 13.70
CA MET A 261 -11.75 3.72 14.64
C MET A 261 -12.42 3.40 15.97
N LYS A 262 -13.58 2.72 15.95
CA LYS A 262 -14.28 2.26 17.17
C LYS A 262 -13.44 1.30 18.00
N HIS A 263 -12.62 0.46 17.34
CA HIS A 263 -11.66 -0.43 17.99
C HIS A 263 -10.32 0.24 18.32
N GLY A 264 -10.21 1.56 18.17
CA GLY A 264 -9.02 2.33 18.52
C GLY A 264 -7.88 2.22 17.51
N ASN A 265 -8.11 1.64 16.32
CA ASN A 265 -7.08 1.61 15.28
C ASN A 265 -6.94 2.99 14.63
N GLN A 266 -5.70 3.48 14.56
CA GLN A 266 -5.35 4.76 13.93
C GLN A 266 -4.34 4.62 12.80
N ASN A 267 -4.00 3.39 12.41
CA ASN A 267 -2.98 3.09 11.41
C ASN A 267 -3.58 2.25 10.28
N TYR A 268 -4.20 2.96 9.34
CA TYR A 268 -4.86 2.38 8.19
C TYR A 268 -4.60 3.21 6.93
N ALA A 269 -4.90 2.62 5.78
CA ALA A 269 -4.70 3.18 4.46
C ALA A 269 -5.92 2.86 3.59
N VAL A 270 -6.33 3.83 2.78
CA VAL A 270 -7.44 3.69 1.83
C VAL A 270 -7.00 4.17 0.45
N THR A 271 -7.46 3.48 -0.59
CA THR A 271 -7.17 3.85 -1.97
C THR A 271 -8.32 3.50 -2.91
N GLU A 272 -8.33 4.12 -4.10
CA GLU A 272 -9.24 3.81 -5.20
C GLU A 272 -8.44 3.24 -6.39
N PHE A 273 -8.92 2.14 -6.96
CA PHE A 273 -8.45 1.55 -8.20
C PHE A 273 -9.44 1.89 -9.31
N VAL A 274 -8.97 2.61 -10.32
CA VAL A 274 -9.76 2.99 -11.50
C VAL A 274 -9.21 2.23 -12.70
N GLN A 275 -10.05 1.42 -13.35
CA GLN A 275 -9.71 0.80 -14.63
C GLN A 275 -10.79 1.11 -15.67
N GLY A 276 -10.37 1.70 -16.79
CA GLY A 276 -11.28 2.21 -17.80
C GLY A 276 -12.18 3.31 -17.26
N SER A 277 -13.31 3.55 -17.94
CA SER A 277 -14.21 4.67 -17.64
C SER A 277 -15.30 4.39 -16.59
N LYS A 278 -15.52 3.12 -16.22
CA LYS A 278 -16.69 2.72 -15.41
C LYS A 278 -16.37 1.93 -14.13
N THR A 279 -15.31 1.12 -14.12
CA THR A 279 -15.07 0.20 -13.00
C THR A 279 -14.16 0.82 -11.97
N LYS A 280 -14.73 1.09 -10.80
CA LYS A 280 -14.02 1.50 -9.59
C LYS A 280 -14.02 0.36 -8.58
N ARG A 281 -12.88 0.17 -7.93
CA ARG A 281 -12.73 -0.64 -6.72
C ARG A 281 -12.01 0.20 -5.69
N TRP A 282 -12.15 -0.17 -4.43
CA TRP A 282 -11.42 0.45 -3.35
C TRP A 282 -10.60 -0.61 -2.63
N ALA A 283 -9.61 -0.20 -1.87
CA ALA A 283 -8.94 -1.10 -0.94
C ALA A 283 -8.76 -0.41 0.41
N LEU A 284 -8.84 -1.23 1.45
CA LEU A 284 -8.59 -0.86 2.83
C LEU A 284 -7.44 -1.73 3.34
N ALA A 285 -6.48 -1.08 3.99
CA ALA A 285 -5.40 -1.74 4.71
C ALA A 285 -5.35 -1.21 6.14
N TRP A 286 -5.07 -2.05 7.12
CA TRP A 286 -4.87 -1.65 8.50
C TRP A 286 -3.74 -2.43 9.15
N SER A 287 -3.13 -1.82 10.16
CA SER A 287 -2.04 -2.40 10.91
C SER A 287 -2.20 -2.10 12.40
N TRP A 288 -1.77 -3.04 13.24
CA TRP A 288 -1.64 -2.85 14.68
C TRP A 288 -0.20 -2.56 15.10
N VAL A 289 0.74 -2.55 14.15
CA VAL A 289 2.10 -2.08 14.39
C VAL A 289 2.18 -0.57 14.21
N ASP A 290 3.28 0.01 14.66
CA ASP A 290 3.52 1.46 14.71
C ASP A 290 4.13 2.02 13.43
N ARG A 291 4.37 1.20 12.40
CA ARG A 291 4.90 1.65 11.11
C ARG A 291 3.82 2.31 10.26
N ARG A 292 4.08 3.51 9.78
CA ARG A 292 3.11 4.34 9.06
C ARG A 292 3.35 4.25 7.54
N PRO A 293 2.30 4.00 6.73
CA PRO A 293 2.43 4.02 5.27
C PRO A 293 2.60 5.46 4.77
N SER A 294 3.19 5.60 3.58
CA SER A 294 3.30 6.91 2.94
C SER A 294 1.94 7.52 2.64
N MET A 295 1.86 8.86 2.58
CA MET A 295 0.62 9.57 2.26
C MET A 295 -0.01 9.14 0.94
N THR A 296 0.83 8.90 -0.08
CA THR A 296 0.38 8.45 -1.41
C THR A 296 -0.30 7.08 -1.33
N ALA A 297 0.21 6.17 -0.50
CA ALA A 297 -0.41 4.86 -0.28
C ALA A 297 -1.64 4.94 0.64
N ALA A 298 -1.65 5.86 1.61
CA ALA A 298 -2.62 5.88 2.69
C ALA A 298 -3.92 6.65 2.40
N ARG A 299 -3.88 7.64 1.50
CA ARG A 299 -4.98 8.59 1.27
C ARG A 299 -5.33 8.71 -0.21
N GLY A 300 -5.44 7.58 -0.88
CA GLY A 300 -5.63 7.45 -2.33
C GLY A 300 -7.07 7.56 -2.84
N ILE A 301 -8.05 7.92 -2.01
CA ILE A 301 -9.45 8.11 -2.44
C ILE A 301 -9.76 9.60 -2.62
N PRO A 302 -9.97 10.09 -3.86
CA PRO A 302 -10.35 11.48 -4.10
C PRO A 302 -11.71 11.81 -3.47
N GLY A 303 -11.78 12.95 -2.77
CA GLY A 303 -13.04 13.44 -2.18
C GLY A 303 -13.56 12.64 -0.98
N PHE A 304 -12.80 11.68 -0.43
CA PHE A 304 -13.21 10.92 0.74
C PHE A 304 -13.38 11.82 1.98
N PRO A 305 -14.37 11.55 2.87
CA PRO A 305 -14.59 12.38 4.04
C PRO A 305 -13.34 12.53 4.91
N LYS A 306 -12.95 13.78 5.21
CA LYS A 306 -11.68 14.07 5.91
C LYS A 306 -11.55 13.38 7.28
N HIS A 307 -12.67 13.21 7.99
CA HIS A 307 -12.70 12.56 9.30
C HIS A 307 -12.52 11.03 9.23
N LEU A 308 -12.70 10.43 8.04
CA LEU A 308 -12.45 9.02 7.79
C LEU A 308 -11.06 8.77 7.17
N LEU A 309 -10.35 9.82 6.74
CA LEU A 309 -8.97 9.64 6.26
C LEU A 309 -8.01 9.46 7.44
N PRO A 310 -7.01 8.56 7.32
CA PRO A 310 -6.01 8.35 8.36
C PRO A 310 -5.22 9.64 8.62
N PHE A 311 -4.75 9.88 9.84
CA PHE A 311 -3.98 11.08 10.20
C PHE A 311 -2.84 11.33 9.18
N PRO A 312 -2.63 12.59 8.71
CA PRO A 312 -1.62 12.88 7.71
C PRO A 312 -0.20 12.65 8.25
N ALA A 313 0.44 11.57 7.80
CA ALA A 313 1.80 11.18 8.16
C ALA A 313 2.90 12.00 7.43
N ASN A 314 2.59 13.22 6.98
CA ASN A 314 3.54 14.10 6.33
C ASN A 314 3.26 15.56 6.70
N TYR A 315 4.32 16.32 6.94
CA TYR A 315 4.29 17.75 7.18
C TYR A 315 5.28 18.44 6.24
N GLN A 316 4.84 19.48 5.53
CA GLN A 316 5.67 20.23 4.60
C GLN A 316 5.61 21.73 4.88
N PHE A 317 6.73 22.40 4.68
CA PHE A 317 6.81 23.86 4.71
C PHE A 317 7.95 24.33 3.82
N THR A 318 7.81 25.56 3.32
CA THR A 318 8.80 26.23 2.48
C THR A 318 9.63 27.18 3.33
N LEU A 319 10.94 27.18 3.12
CA LEU A 319 11.84 28.12 3.78
C LEU A 319 11.81 29.49 3.05
N PRO A 320 12.15 30.59 3.76
CA PRO A 320 12.37 31.89 3.13
C PRO A 320 13.37 31.80 1.96
N SER A 321 13.15 32.60 0.91
CA SER A 321 13.93 32.54 -0.34
C SER A 321 15.41 32.87 -0.16
N GLU A 322 15.78 33.55 0.93
CA GLU A 322 17.17 33.89 1.26
C GLU A 322 17.98 32.67 1.76
N ILE A 323 17.31 31.57 2.10
CA ILE A 323 17.95 30.36 2.60
C ILE A 323 18.27 29.42 1.43
N SER A 324 19.56 29.27 1.12
CA SER A 324 20.01 28.27 0.14
C SER A 324 19.80 26.84 0.65
N ILE A 325 19.67 25.88 -0.27
CA ILE A 325 19.54 24.46 0.08
C ILE A 325 20.75 23.93 0.86
N ASP A 326 21.96 24.40 0.55
CA ASP A 326 23.17 24.03 1.29
C ASP A 326 23.13 24.54 2.74
N HIS A 327 22.63 25.76 2.94
CA HIS A 327 22.44 26.30 4.28
C HIS A 327 21.35 25.54 5.05
N ALA A 328 20.22 25.27 4.39
CA ALA A 328 19.11 24.51 4.97
C ALA A 328 19.52 23.10 5.39
N THR A 329 20.21 22.37 4.51
CA THR A 329 20.67 20.99 4.79
C THR A 329 21.72 20.94 5.90
N SER A 330 22.68 21.89 5.92
CA SER A 330 23.66 22.02 6.99
C SER A 330 22.99 22.28 8.34
N MET A 331 22.03 23.21 8.37
CA MET A 331 21.28 23.56 9.59
C MET A 331 20.41 22.40 10.08
N LEU A 332 19.68 21.75 9.17
CA LEU A 332 18.87 20.56 9.45
C LEU A 332 19.70 19.48 10.12
N ASN A 333 20.81 19.06 9.48
CA ASN A 333 21.64 18.01 10.03
C ASN A 333 22.22 18.43 11.38
N LYS A 334 22.77 19.65 11.50
CA LYS A 334 23.35 20.14 12.75
C LYS A 334 22.36 20.14 13.91
N GLU A 335 21.12 20.61 13.69
CA GLU A 335 20.10 20.65 14.74
C GLU A 335 19.64 19.25 15.13
N LEU A 336 19.37 18.37 14.16
CA LEU A 336 18.84 17.03 14.40
C LEU A 336 19.89 16.07 14.95
N GLU A 337 21.14 16.20 14.52
CA GLU A 337 22.27 15.42 15.04
C GLU A 337 22.60 15.79 16.49
N SER A 338 22.17 16.96 16.98
CA SER A 338 22.39 17.38 18.37
C SER A 338 21.44 16.74 19.39
N LEU A 339 20.40 16.03 18.93
CA LEU A 339 19.38 15.42 19.79
C LEU A 339 19.81 14.03 20.30
N GLY A 340 19.17 13.58 21.38
CA GLY A 340 19.45 12.32 22.08
C GLY A 340 18.72 11.14 21.51
N TRP A 341 18.94 10.86 20.23
CA TRP A 341 18.19 9.86 19.49
C TRP A 341 19.10 9.21 18.44
N PHE A 342 18.58 8.19 17.76
CA PHE A 342 19.23 7.69 16.57
C PHE A 342 19.02 8.70 15.44
N TRP A 343 20.09 9.06 14.73
CA TRP A 343 20.03 9.93 13.55
C TRP A 343 21.04 9.48 12.51
N ASN A 344 20.57 9.28 11.28
CA ASN A 344 21.40 8.97 10.13
C ASN A 344 21.11 9.96 8.99
N TRP A 345 22.15 10.61 8.47
CA TRP A 345 22.03 11.61 7.42
C TRP A 345 22.67 11.15 6.11
N ASN A 346 21.88 11.17 5.05
CA ASN A 346 22.35 10.96 3.68
C ASN A 346 22.51 12.32 2.98
N LYS A 347 23.78 12.74 2.82
CA LYS A 347 24.13 14.01 2.19
C LYS A 347 23.76 14.09 0.70
N SER A 348 23.81 12.99 -0.05
CA SER A 348 23.50 13.02 -1.49
C SER A 348 22.01 13.17 -1.76
N LEU A 349 21.16 12.67 -0.87
CA LEU A 349 19.70 12.76 -0.97
C LEU A 349 19.11 13.95 -0.21
N SER A 350 19.94 14.68 0.55
CA SER A 350 19.50 15.73 1.48
C SER A 350 18.41 15.22 2.43
N THR A 351 18.58 13.97 2.89
CA THR A 351 17.58 13.24 3.67
C THR A 351 18.21 12.68 4.94
N GLY A 352 17.52 12.82 6.07
CA GLY A 352 17.88 12.14 7.30
C GLY A 352 16.72 11.32 7.85
N VAL A 353 17.06 10.26 8.57
CA VAL A 353 16.11 9.39 9.27
C VAL A 353 16.49 9.38 10.74
N GLY A 354 15.50 9.57 11.62
CA GLY A 354 15.72 9.53 13.05
C GLY A 354 14.63 8.80 13.81
N TYR A 355 15.03 8.20 14.93
CA TYR A 355 14.17 7.39 15.80
C TYR A 355 14.43 7.71 17.26
N ALA A 356 13.41 8.14 17.97
CA ALA A 356 13.45 8.48 19.38
C ALA A 356 12.53 7.56 20.21
N THR A 357 13.01 7.18 21.39
CA THR A 357 12.26 6.43 22.42
C THR A 357 11.30 7.33 23.21
N GLU A 358 11.57 8.64 23.27
CA GLU A 358 10.73 9.63 23.93
C GLU A 358 10.91 11.02 23.29
N ASN A 359 10.24 12.05 23.82
CA ASN A 359 10.45 13.43 23.39
C ASN A 359 11.85 13.93 23.81
N VAL A 360 12.73 14.21 22.84
CA VAL A 360 14.11 14.68 23.08
C VAL A 360 14.39 16.12 22.61
N TRP A 361 13.41 16.77 21.97
CA TRP A 361 13.59 18.10 21.34
C TRP A 361 12.92 19.25 22.09
N SER A 362 11.89 18.97 22.90
CA SER A 362 11.16 20.03 23.61
C SER A 362 12.05 20.77 24.63
N ARG A 363 11.63 21.99 25.03
CA ARG A 363 12.34 22.74 26.08
C ARG A 363 12.33 21.98 27.41
N GLN A 364 11.21 21.31 27.73
CA GLN A 364 11.05 20.50 28.93
C GLN A 364 12.00 19.30 28.90
N ALA A 365 12.04 18.56 27.77
CA ALA A 365 12.94 17.43 27.58
C ALA A 365 14.41 17.83 27.78
N ARG A 366 14.84 18.91 27.12
CA ARG A 366 16.21 19.42 27.25
C ARG A 366 16.56 19.91 28.66
N ARG A 367 15.59 20.42 29.42
CA ARG A 367 15.79 20.79 30.84
C ARG A 367 15.92 19.55 31.74
N LYS A 368 15.07 18.54 31.54
CA LYS A 368 15.11 17.26 32.25
C LYS A 368 16.47 16.58 32.08
N MET A 369 17.00 16.54 30.86
CA MET A 369 18.32 15.94 30.57
C MET A 369 19.47 16.67 31.29
N LYS A 370 19.47 18.02 31.28
CA LYS A 370 20.49 18.81 31.99
C LYS A 370 20.47 18.58 33.50
N LEU A 371 19.29 18.40 34.09
CA LEU A 371 19.14 18.14 35.53
C LEU A 371 19.57 16.71 35.91
N ALA A 372 19.49 15.76 34.97
CA ALA A 372 19.91 14.37 35.18
C ALA A 372 21.44 14.15 35.14
N GLY A 373 22.25 15.22 35.14
CA GLY A 373 23.72 15.12 35.11
C GLY A 373 24.30 14.65 33.77
N GLN A 374 23.45 14.35 32.77
CA GLN A 374 23.87 14.19 31.39
C GLN A 374 24.18 15.60 30.86
N GLY A 375 25.46 15.88 30.59
CA GLY A 375 25.92 17.17 30.07
C GLY A 375 25.23 17.58 28.76
N LYS A 376 25.66 18.68 28.13
CA LYS A 376 25.06 19.26 26.91
C LYS A 376 24.83 18.27 25.72
N SER A 377 25.33 17.05 25.80
CA SER A 377 25.06 15.94 24.88
C SER A 377 24.15 14.92 25.56
N SER A 378 22.90 14.86 25.15
CA SER A 378 22.05 13.69 25.36
C SER A 378 22.71 12.44 24.78
N VAL A 379 22.49 11.26 25.38
CA VAL A 379 23.06 10.00 24.88
C VAL A 379 22.54 9.75 23.46
N LYS A 380 23.43 9.83 22.47
CA LYS A 380 23.11 9.43 21.09
C LYS A 380 22.93 7.92 21.05
N LEU A 381 21.99 7.48 20.22
CA LEU A 381 21.79 6.05 19.97
C LEU A 381 22.56 5.66 18.71
N ASP A 382 23.45 4.67 18.82
CA ASP A 382 24.21 4.15 17.66
C ASP A 382 23.38 3.17 16.82
N VAL A 383 22.30 2.63 17.40
CA VAL A 383 21.36 1.69 16.77
C VAL A 383 19.93 2.18 16.91
N ILE A 384 19.07 1.80 15.96
CA ILE A 384 17.63 2.09 16.03
C ILE A 384 17.07 1.37 17.28
N PRO A 385 16.38 2.06 18.19
CA PRO A 385 15.81 1.43 19.37
C PRO A 385 14.68 0.46 18.99
N GLU A 386 14.49 -0.58 19.80
CA GLU A 386 13.39 -1.54 19.61
C GLU A 386 12.02 -0.88 19.81
N GLU A 387 11.90 -0.05 20.85
CA GLU A 387 10.71 0.76 21.12
C GLU A 387 10.89 2.17 20.56
N VAL A 388 10.04 2.54 19.60
CA VAL A 388 10.09 3.85 18.95
C VAL A 388 8.83 4.64 19.29
N ALA A 389 8.99 5.74 20.03
CA ALA A 389 7.90 6.69 20.24
C ALA A 389 7.68 7.58 19.00
N LEU A 390 8.76 7.97 18.32
CA LEU A 390 8.70 8.72 17.07
C LEU A 390 9.85 8.34 16.13
N GLY A 391 9.50 7.84 14.95
CA GLY A 391 10.37 7.71 13.79
C GLY A 391 9.97 8.71 12.71
N VAL A 392 10.95 9.43 12.15
CA VAL A 392 10.71 10.39 11.07
C VAL A 392 11.77 10.28 9.98
N ARG A 393 11.35 10.65 8.76
CA ARG A 393 12.25 10.97 7.65
C ARG A 393 12.10 12.44 7.31
N VAL A 394 13.21 13.18 7.35
CA VAL A 394 13.26 14.60 7.01
C VAL A 394 14.04 14.78 5.72
N GLN A 395 13.51 15.52 4.77
CA GLN A 395 14.19 15.80 3.51
C GLN A 395 14.07 17.27 3.13
N ALA A 396 15.17 17.84 2.61
CA ALA A 396 15.20 19.14 1.96
C ALA A 396 15.29 18.98 0.44
N LYS A 397 14.43 19.68 -0.30
CA LYS A 397 14.39 19.63 -1.78
C LYS A 397 14.31 21.02 -2.36
N LEU A 398 14.98 21.21 -3.49
CA LEU A 398 14.86 22.40 -4.31
C LEU A 398 13.69 22.20 -5.28
N VAL A 399 12.70 23.09 -5.24
CA VAL A 399 11.52 23.05 -6.10
C VAL A 399 11.47 24.35 -6.91
N ARG A 400 10.99 24.29 -8.15
CA ARG A 400 10.74 25.51 -8.94
C ARG A 400 9.51 26.22 -8.36
N GLY A 401 9.60 27.53 -8.12
CA GLY A 401 8.49 28.34 -7.61
C GLY A 401 7.22 28.19 -8.46
N GLN A 402 6.05 28.26 -7.81
CA GLN A 402 4.75 28.07 -8.46
C GLN A 402 4.24 29.33 -9.19
N SER A 403 4.89 30.49 -9.06
CA SER A 403 4.47 31.71 -9.76
C SER A 403 5.24 31.91 -11.08
N GLU A 404 4.52 32.27 -12.15
CA GLU A 404 5.12 32.65 -13.45
C GLU A 404 6.07 33.85 -13.34
N SER A 405 6.03 34.59 -12.23
CA SER A 405 6.84 35.78 -11.96
C SER A 405 8.15 35.52 -11.19
N SER A 406 8.33 34.35 -10.57
CA SER A 406 9.54 34.01 -9.81
C SER A 406 10.25 32.83 -10.47
N LYS A 407 11.30 33.12 -11.26
CA LYS A 407 12.24 32.09 -11.74
C LYS A 407 13.13 31.52 -10.62
N GLU A 408 12.85 31.88 -9.37
CA GLU A 408 13.65 31.50 -8.22
C GLU A 408 13.26 30.12 -7.71
N HIS A 409 14.28 29.40 -7.25
CA HIS A 409 14.11 28.09 -6.65
C HIS A 409 13.82 28.22 -5.16
N GLU A 410 12.82 27.49 -4.67
CA GLU A 410 12.43 27.49 -3.26
C GLU A 410 12.89 26.19 -2.58
N VAL A 411 13.31 26.29 -1.32
CA VAL A 411 13.68 25.13 -0.51
C VAL A 411 12.47 24.62 0.27
N HIS A 412 12.02 23.43 -0.09
CA HIS A 412 10.93 22.73 0.60
C HIS A 412 11.50 21.73 1.60
N ILE A 413 10.98 21.76 2.83
CA ILE A 413 11.25 20.75 3.86
C ILE A 413 10.05 19.83 3.97
N SER A 414 10.27 18.53 3.86
CA SER A 414 9.27 17.50 4.11
C SER A 414 9.67 16.64 5.30
N ILE A 415 8.73 16.42 6.22
CA ILE A 415 8.87 15.54 7.37
C ILE A 415 7.81 14.45 7.25
N ASP A 416 8.25 13.22 7.02
CA ASP A 416 7.37 12.05 7.02
C ASP A 416 7.40 11.37 8.40
N TRP A 417 6.23 11.10 8.95
CA TRP A 417 6.07 10.25 10.13
C TRP A 417 6.17 8.79 9.69
N SER A 418 7.27 8.11 10.02
CA SER A 418 7.53 6.74 9.58
C SER A 418 7.20 5.69 10.64
N GLN A 419 7.29 6.04 11.93
CA GLN A 419 7.01 5.11 13.03
C GLN A 419 6.48 5.82 14.28
N GLY A 420 5.60 5.16 15.02
CA GLY A 420 5.01 5.64 16.27
C GLY A 420 3.49 5.84 16.18
N MET A 421 2.86 5.98 17.35
CA MET A 421 1.40 6.09 17.47
C MET A 421 0.90 7.46 17.95
N ASP A 422 1.77 8.31 18.49
CA ASP A 422 1.41 9.62 19.05
C ASP A 422 1.52 10.74 18.01
N SER A 423 0.37 11.19 17.49
CA SER A 423 0.30 12.30 16.54
C SER A 423 0.71 13.64 17.15
N VAL A 424 0.44 13.86 18.44
CA VAL A 424 0.80 15.09 19.15
C VAL A 424 2.32 15.20 19.26
N LEU A 425 2.99 14.08 19.49
CA LEU A 425 4.46 14.01 19.49
C LEU A 425 5.03 14.34 18.11
N PHE A 426 4.46 13.80 17.03
CA PHE A 426 4.85 14.14 15.66
C PHE A 426 4.66 15.63 15.35
N GLU A 427 3.49 16.19 15.65
CA GLU A 427 3.20 17.62 15.43
C GLU A 427 4.16 18.52 16.23
N SER A 428 4.48 18.12 17.47
CA SER A 428 5.46 18.80 18.31
C SER A 428 6.85 18.84 17.68
N PHE A 429 7.30 17.72 17.10
CA PHE A 429 8.55 17.65 16.35
C PHE A 429 8.54 18.56 15.12
N CYS A 430 7.48 18.48 14.30
CA CYS A 430 7.31 19.31 13.11
C CYS A 430 7.35 20.81 13.43
N GLY A 431 6.60 21.24 14.45
CA GLY A 431 6.60 22.62 14.90
C GLY A 431 7.95 23.07 15.47
N MET A 432 8.68 22.18 16.15
CA MET A 432 10.04 22.46 16.63
C MET A 432 11.00 22.72 15.47
N LEU A 433 11.02 21.82 14.47
CA LEU A 433 11.94 21.91 13.35
C LEU A 433 11.65 23.14 12.49
N LYS A 434 10.38 23.39 12.17
CA LYS A 434 9.96 24.57 11.41
C LYS A 434 10.46 25.87 12.05
N ARG A 435 10.16 26.09 13.34
CA ARG A 435 10.62 27.29 14.07
C ARG A 435 12.13 27.43 14.08
N LYS A 436 12.87 26.32 14.16
CA LYS A 436 14.33 26.33 14.19
C LYS A 436 14.93 26.80 12.88
N LEU A 437 14.37 26.36 11.75
CA LEU A 437 14.85 26.75 10.43
C LEU A 437 14.43 28.18 10.06
N GLU A 438 13.22 28.61 10.43
CA GLU A 438 12.73 29.96 10.14
C GLU A 438 13.44 31.07 10.94
N LEU A 439 13.81 30.81 12.21
CA LEU A 439 14.46 31.81 13.07
C LEU A 439 15.95 32.03 12.76
N SER A 440 16.53 31.17 11.93
CA SER A 440 17.96 31.16 11.65
C SER A 440 18.28 31.90 10.35
N LYS A 441 17.86 33.17 10.26
CA LYS A 441 18.22 34.05 9.15
C LYS A 441 19.75 34.16 9.05
N PRO A 442 20.34 34.18 7.85
CA PRO A 442 21.74 34.53 7.70
C PRO A 442 21.97 35.89 8.36
N LYS A 443 22.99 36.02 9.21
CA LYS A 443 23.42 37.35 9.65
C LYS A 443 23.82 38.12 8.40
N GLU A 444 23.19 39.28 8.17
CA GLU A 444 23.71 40.22 7.18
C GLU A 444 25.18 40.45 7.50
N VAL A 445 26.04 40.17 6.53
CA VAL A 445 27.43 40.60 6.58
C VAL A 445 27.34 42.12 6.54
N GLU A 446 27.56 42.78 7.68
CA GLU A 446 27.81 44.22 7.71
C GLU A 446 28.89 44.51 6.68
N LYS A 447 28.49 45.12 5.56
CA LYS A 447 29.43 45.76 4.65
C LYS A 447 30.05 46.89 5.46
N THR A 448 31.21 46.61 6.07
CA THR A 448 32.15 47.65 6.45
C THR A 448 32.53 48.39 5.18
N THR A 449 31.84 49.49 4.91
CA THR A 449 32.33 50.59 4.10
C THR A 449 33.64 51.07 4.73
N ALA A 450 34.73 50.86 4.01
CA ALA A 450 35.98 51.58 4.18
C ALA A 450 36.12 52.58 3.03
#